data_AF-A0A7M7N6H3-F1
#
_entry.id   AF-A0A7M7N6H3-F1
#
_cell.length_a   1.000
_cell.length_b   1.000
_cell.length_c   1.000
_cell.angle_alpha   90.00
_cell.angle_beta   90.00
_cell.angle_gamma   90.00
#
_symmetry.space_group_name_H-M   'P 1'
#
loop_
_entity.id
_entity.type
_entity.pdbx_description
1 polymer ?
#
loop_
_entity_poly.entity_id
_entity_poly.type
_entity_poly.pdbx_seq_one_letter_code
_entity_poly.pdbx_strand_id
1 'polypeptide(L)'
;MYRQTTEAKSVQEAREAYKAMTPEVRNLFPQVATLMKLLLVCPVTSSECERSFSALRRLKTWLRSTMTQKRLNAVAVCNSHHLLLDNISLQRLVKEFAGRNEKRRKIFGF
;
A
#
# COMPACT_ATOMS: atom_id res chain seq x y z
N MET A 1 29.24 -30.05 6.34
CA MET A 1 30.06 -28.90 5.90
C MET A 1 29.23 -28.06 4.94
N TYR A 2 28.33 -27.22 5.44
CA TYR A 2 27.58 -26.30 4.56
C TYR A 2 28.52 -25.18 4.15
N ARG A 3 29.08 -25.28 2.94
CA ARG A 3 29.77 -24.16 2.32
C ARG A 3 28.77 -23.02 2.18
N GLN A 4 29.14 -21.83 2.64
CA GLN A 4 28.40 -20.61 2.28
C GLN A 4 28.44 -20.49 0.76
N THR A 5 27.32 -20.77 0.10
CA THR A 5 27.22 -20.73 -1.37
C THR A 5 27.06 -19.32 -1.91
N THR A 6 26.72 -18.35 -1.06
CA THR A 6 26.52 -16.94 -1.44
C THR A 6 26.80 -16.00 -0.26
N GLU A 7 27.80 -15.12 -0.38
CA GLU A 7 27.93 -13.91 0.46
C GLU A 7 26.91 -12.87 -0.01
N ALA A 8 25.64 -13.00 0.36
CA ALA A 8 24.66 -11.95 0.08
C ALA A 8 24.92 -10.77 1.04
N LYS A 9 25.28 -9.62 0.49
CA LYS A 9 25.53 -8.36 1.23
C LYS A 9 24.28 -7.50 1.35
N SER A 10 23.26 -7.76 0.52
CA SER A 10 21.96 -7.09 0.55
C SER A 10 20.78 -8.06 0.55
N VAL A 11 19.63 -7.58 1.05
CA VAL A 11 18.37 -8.35 1.01
C VAL A 11 17.93 -8.62 -0.45
N GLN A 12 18.31 -7.75 -1.39
CA GLN A 12 18.02 -7.93 -2.82
C GLN A 12 18.83 -9.08 -3.42
N GLU A 13 20.12 -9.16 -3.11
CA GLU A 13 20.98 -10.28 -3.53
C GLU A 13 20.50 -11.61 -2.94
N ALA A 14 20.10 -11.60 -1.66
CA ALA A 14 19.56 -12.79 -1.02
C ALA A 14 18.25 -13.25 -1.68
N ARG A 15 17.39 -12.30 -2.12
CA ARG A 15 16.17 -12.60 -2.89
C ARG A 15 16.50 -13.22 -4.25
N GLU A 16 17.53 -12.72 -4.93
CA GLU A 16 17.95 -13.21 -6.24
C GLU A 16 18.56 -14.61 -6.14
N ALA A 17 19.41 -14.85 -5.14
CA ALA A 17 19.93 -16.17 -4.82
C ALA A 17 18.80 -17.18 -4.53
N TYR A 18 17.81 -16.78 -3.74
CA TYR A 18 16.63 -17.62 -3.46
C TYR A 18 15.81 -17.91 -4.73
N LYS A 19 15.68 -16.95 -5.65
CA LYS A 19 15.01 -17.15 -6.95
C LYS A 19 15.80 -18.03 -7.91
N ALA A 20 17.12 -18.06 -7.82
CA ALA A 20 17.98 -18.91 -8.65
C ALA A 20 17.92 -20.39 -8.24
N MET A 21 17.48 -20.72 -7.03
CA MET A 21 17.30 -22.11 -6.58
C MET A 21 16.15 -22.81 -7.32
N THR A 22 16.23 -24.15 -7.41
CA THR A 22 15.14 -24.96 -7.98
C THR A 22 13.85 -24.81 -7.18
N PRO A 23 12.68 -24.87 -7.83
CA PRO A 23 11.39 -24.71 -7.15
C PRO A 23 11.14 -25.76 -6.06
N GLU A 24 11.65 -26.97 -6.24
CA GLU A 24 11.57 -28.07 -5.26
C GLU A 24 12.28 -27.72 -3.96
N VAL A 25 13.49 -27.15 -4.04
CA VAL A 25 14.28 -26.72 -2.88
C VAL A 25 13.62 -25.53 -2.18
N ARG A 26 13.02 -24.60 -2.93
CA ARG A 26 12.26 -23.50 -2.33
C ARG A 26 11.05 -23.98 -1.54
N ASN A 27 10.35 -24.99 -2.05
CA ASN A 27 9.17 -25.56 -1.42
C ASN A 27 9.50 -26.31 -0.12
N LEU A 28 10.76 -26.70 0.07
CA LEU A 28 11.23 -27.30 1.33
C LEU A 28 11.29 -26.28 2.48
N PHE A 29 11.42 -24.98 2.16
CA PHE A 29 11.57 -23.89 3.13
C PHE A 29 10.60 -22.73 2.85
N PRO A 30 9.29 -22.94 2.96
CA PRO A 30 8.29 -21.90 2.69
C PRO A 30 8.42 -20.69 3.65
N GLN A 31 8.95 -20.90 4.86
CA GLN A 31 9.16 -19.86 5.86
C GLN A 31 10.23 -18.85 5.40
N VAL A 32 11.24 -19.29 4.66
CA VAL A 32 12.29 -18.41 4.11
C VAL A 32 11.68 -17.42 3.12
N ALA A 33 10.75 -17.87 2.26
CA ALA A 33 10.01 -16.98 1.37
C ALA A 33 9.19 -15.94 2.13
N THR A 34 8.53 -16.34 3.22
CA THR A 34 7.74 -15.43 4.06
C THR A 34 8.63 -14.39 4.75
N LEU A 35 9.75 -14.81 5.34
CA LEU A 35 10.71 -13.91 5.98
C LEU A 35 11.30 -12.91 4.99
N MET A 36 11.65 -13.36 3.78
CA MET A 36 12.18 -12.50 2.73
C MET A 36 11.16 -11.45 2.27
N LYS A 37 9.87 -11.82 2.18
CA LYS A 37 8.79 -10.85 1.92
C LYS A 37 8.68 -9.81 3.04
N LEU A 38 8.72 -10.24 4.31
CA LEU A 38 8.66 -9.33 5.46
C LEU A 38 9.84 -8.36 5.46
N LEU A 39 11.06 -8.83 5.21
CA LEU A 39 12.26 -7.99 5.14
C LEU A 39 12.18 -6.94 4.03
N LEU A 40 11.55 -7.28 2.89
CA LEU A 40 11.39 -6.34 1.77
C LEU A 40 10.27 -5.31 1.99
N VAL A 41 9.29 -5.61 2.85
CA VAL A 41 8.17 -4.72 3.18
C VAL A 41 8.46 -3.87 4.41
N CYS A 42 9.33 -4.34 5.31
CA CYS A 42 9.69 -3.62 6.51
C CYS A 42 10.43 -2.33 6.15
N PRO A 43 9.93 -1.14 6.54
CA PRO A 43 10.65 0.10 6.32
C PRO A 43 11.94 0.08 7.13
N VAL A 44 13.09 0.18 6.45
CA VAL A 44 14.42 0.20 7.09
C VAL A 44 14.67 1.52 7.84
N THR A 45 13.92 2.58 7.51
CA THR A 45 14.11 3.93 8.07
C THR A 45 12.80 4.53 8.58
N SER A 46 12.91 5.52 9.49
CA SER A 46 11.77 6.30 10.00
C SER A 46 11.12 7.20 8.94
N SER A 47 11.81 7.45 7.82
CA SER A 47 11.41 8.44 6.82
C SER A 47 10.03 8.15 6.22
N GLU A 48 9.67 6.88 6.00
CA GLU A 48 8.34 6.53 5.49
C GLU A 48 7.23 6.78 6.53
N CYS A 49 7.51 6.54 7.82
CA CYS A 49 6.61 6.88 8.91
C CYS A 49 6.43 8.40 9.00
N GLU A 50 7.52 9.17 8.97
CA GLU A 50 7.50 10.63 8.99
C GLU A 50 6.72 11.21 7.81
N ARG A 51 6.94 10.68 6.60
CA ARG A 51 6.17 11.06 5.40
C ARG A 51 4.68 10.79 5.58
N SER A 52 4.32 9.64 6.16
CA SER A 52 2.93 9.26 6.43
C SER A 52 2.27 10.18 7.47
N PHE A 53 2.96 10.50 8.57
CA PHE A 53 2.47 11.44 9.58
C PHE A 53 2.38 12.87 9.06
N SER A 54 3.32 13.30 8.22
CA SER A 54 3.28 14.60 7.53
C SER A 54 2.06 14.69 6.59
N ALA A 55 1.77 13.62 5.85
CA ALA A 55 0.54 13.53 5.05
C ALA A 55 -0.72 13.59 5.94
N LEU A 56 -0.77 12.82 7.03
CA LEU A 56 -1.88 12.85 7.98
C LEU A 56 -2.09 14.22 8.59
N ARG A 57 -1.02 14.96 8.92
CA ARG A 57 -1.10 16.33 9.44
C ARG A 57 -1.73 17.29 8.42
N ARG A 58 -1.45 17.12 7.13
CA ARG A 58 -2.09 17.89 6.05
C ARG A 58 -3.58 17.52 5.86
N LEU A 59 -3.93 16.26 6.04
CA LEU A 59 -5.32 15.79 5.92
C LEU A 59 -6.19 16.20 7.12
N LYS A 60 -5.65 16.03 8.33
CA LYS A 60 -6.30 16.34 9.61
C LYS A 60 -5.73 17.64 10.17
N THR A 61 -6.18 18.76 9.60
CA THR A 61 -5.84 20.08 10.12
C THR A 61 -6.66 20.41 11.37
N TRP A 62 -6.10 21.24 12.26
CA TRP A 62 -6.73 21.63 13.52
C TRP A 62 -8.11 22.30 13.32
N LEU A 63 -8.26 23.06 12.23
CA LEU A 63 -9.53 23.70 11.84
C LEU A 63 -10.61 22.72 11.38
N ARG A 64 -10.26 21.46 11.04
CA ARG A 64 -11.19 20.42 10.58
C ARG A 64 -11.57 19.47 11.72
N SER A 65 -12.09 20.03 12.80
CA SER A 65 -12.43 19.29 14.03
C SER A 65 -13.62 18.33 13.90
N THR A 66 -14.50 18.52 12.90
CA THR A 66 -15.71 17.69 12.70
C THR A 66 -15.49 16.39 11.95
N MET A 67 -14.24 16.06 11.58
CA MET A 67 -13.94 14.88 10.75
C MET A 67 -13.88 13.59 11.57
N THR A 68 -14.79 12.66 11.27
CA THR A 68 -14.83 11.33 11.88
C THR A 68 -13.62 10.48 11.46
N GLN A 69 -13.22 9.51 12.30
CA GLN A 69 -12.13 8.61 11.97
C GLN A 69 -12.40 7.77 10.72
N LYS A 70 -13.66 7.36 10.51
CA LYS A 70 -14.05 6.64 9.29
C LYS A 70 -13.73 7.47 8.03
N ARG A 71 -14.06 8.76 8.04
CA ARG A 71 -13.75 9.66 6.93
C ARG A 71 -12.24 9.90 6.80
N LEU A 72 -11.52 10.05 7.92
CA LEU A 72 -10.06 10.22 7.91
C LEU A 72 -9.34 9.05 7.28
N ASN A 73 -9.68 7.83 7.69
CA ASN A 73 -9.05 6.64 7.16
C ASN A 73 -9.31 6.49 5.66
N ALA A 74 -10.55 6.73 5.21
CA ALA A 74 -10.89 6.69 3.78
C ALA A 74 -10.08 7.71 2.96
N VAL A 75 -9.97 8.95 3.42
CA VAL A 75 -9.22 10.00 2.72
C VAL A 75 -7.70 9.74 2.76
N ALA A 76 -7.18 9.19 3.87
CA ALA A 76 -5.77 8.82 3.99
C ALA A 76 -5.39 7.76 2.95
N VAL A 77 -6.23 6.74 2.75
CA VAL A 77 -6.04 5.72 1.69
C VAL A 77 -6.03 6.38 0.31
N CYS A 78 -6.97 7.27 0.02
CA CYS A 78 -6.99 7.99 -1.26
C CYS A 78 -5.71 8.83 -1.48
N ASN A 79 -5.20 9.51 -0.44
CA ASN A 79 -3.99 10.31 -0.53
C ASN A 79 -2.73 9.45 -0.76
N SER A 80 -2.62 8.31 -0.07
CA SER A 80 -1.49 7.38 -0.25
C SER A 80 -1.49 6.73 -1.64
N HIS A 81 -2.66 6.47 -2.22
CA HIS A 81 -2.82 5.83 -3.52
C HIS A 81 -3.27 6.78 -4.63
N HIS A 82 -2.93 8.07 -4.53
CA HIS A 82 -3.38 9.10 -5.49
C HIS A 82 -3.07 8.76 -6.96
N LEU A 83 -1.89 8.17 -7.25
CA LEU A 83 -1.54 7.73 -8.60
C LEU A 83 -2.52 6.70 -9.18
N LEU A 84 -3.06 5.81 -8.34
CA LEU A 84 -4.09 4.87 -8.78
C LEU A 84 -5.43 5.58 -9.01
N LEU A 85 -5.75 6.57 -8.16
CA LEU A 85 -6.96 7.38 -8.31
C LEU A 85 -6.95 8.23 -9.58
N ASP A 86 -5.78 8.74 -9.99
CA ASP A 86 -5.62 9.54 -11.21
C ASP A 86 -5.98 8.74 -12.48
N ASN A 87 -5.86 7.41 -12.42
CA ASN A 87 -6.23 6.52 -13.51
C ASN A 87 -7.73 6.11 -13.49
N ILE A 88 -8.47 6.46 -12.45
CA ILE A 88 -9.90 6.13 -12.34
C ILE A 88 -10.72 7.18 -13.09
N SER A 89 -11.62 6.72 -13.98
CA SER A 89 -12.52 7.62 -14.70
C SER A 89 -13.49 8.33 -13.74
N LEU A 90 -13.32 9.64 -13.57
CA LEU A 90 -14.16 10.45 -12.69
C LEU A 90 -15.65 10.38 -13.09
N GLN A 91 -15.96 10.40 -14.39
CA GLN A 91 -17.35 10.31 -14.88
C GLN A 91 -18.07 9.05 -14.40
N ARG A 92 -17.40 7.89 -14.45
CA ARG A 92 -17.96 6.63 -13.96
C ARG A 92 -18.22 6.69 -12.45
N LEU A 93 -17.26 7.23 -11.70
CA LEU A 93 -17.37 7.37 -10.25
C LEU A 93 -18.58 8.25 -9.86
N VAL A 94 -18.76 9.38 -10.54
CA VAL A 94 -19.88 10.28 -10.25
C VAL A 94 -21.22 9.64 -10.63
N LYS A 95 -21.29 8.96 -11.79
CA LYS A 95 -22.50 8.21 -12.19
C LYS A 95 -22.86 7.14 -11.16
N GLU A 96 -21.88 6.39 -10.67
CA GLU A 96 -22.10 5.38 -9.63
C GLU A 96 -22.53 6.01 -8.30
N PHE A 97 -21.87 7.10 -7.87
CA PHE A 97 -22.21 7.81 -6.65
C PHE A 97 -23.64 8.37 -6.67
N ALA A 98 -24.06 8.92 -7.80
CA ALA A 98 -25.42 9.42 -8.02
C ALA A 98 -26.45 8.28 -8.06
N GLY A 99 -26.12 7.17 -8.72
CA GLY A 99 -27.00 6.00 -8.83
C GLY A 99 -27.25 5.28 -7.50
N ARG A 100 -26.35 5.39 -6.52
CA ARG A 100 -26.49 4.76 -5.19
C ARG A 100 -27.62 5.33 -4.32
N ASN A 101 -28.21 6.47 -4.67
CA ASN A 101 -29.31 7.06 -3.89
C ASN A 101 -30.24 7.86 -4.80
N GLU A 102 -31.55 7.61 -4.71
CA GLU A 102 -32.54 8.29 -5.55
C GLU A 102 -32.52 9.82 -5.39
N LYS A 103 -32.30 10.34 -4.17
CA LYS A 103 -32.13 11.78 -3.93
C LYS A 103 -30.91 12.32 -4.67
N ARG A 104 -29.80 11.58 -4.69
CA ARG A 104 -28.58 11.99 -5.39
C ARG A 104 -28.77 11.96 -6.90
N ARG A 105 -29.44 10.93 -7.43
CA ARG A 105 -29.79 10.86 -8.85
C ARG A 105 -30.63 12.07 -9.29
N LYS A 106 -31.62 12.46 -8.48
CA LYS A 106 -32.45 13.65 -8.75
C LYS A 106 -31.65 14.97 -8.69
N ILE A 107 -30.70 15.10 -7.76
CA ILE A 107 -29.89 16.33 -7.60
C ILE A 107 -28.80 16.45 -8.67
N PHE A 108 -28.05 15.37 -8.92
CA PHE A 108 -26.87 15.41 -9.77
C PHE A 108 -27.16 15.15 -11.25
N GLY A 109 -28.38 14.72 -11.60
CA GLY A 109 -28.84 14.62 -12.98
C GLY A 109 -27.94 13.74 -13.84
N PHE A 110 -28.12 12.42 -13.74
CA PHE A 110 -27.51 11.45 -14.66
C PHE A 110 -28.57 10.57 -15.31
#